data_AF-A0A9C8T0I0-F1
#
_entry.id   AF-A0A9C8T0I0-F1
#
_cell.length_a   1.000
_cell.length_b   1.000
_cell.length_c   1.000
_cell.angle_alpha   90.00
_cell.angle_beta   90.00
_cell.angle_gamma   90.00
#
_symmetry.space_group_name_H-M   'P 1'
#
loop_
_entity.id
_entity.type
_entity.pdbx_description
1 polymer ?
#
loop_
_entity_poly.entity_id
_entity_poly.type
_entity_poly.pdbx_seq_one_letter_code
_entity_poly.pdbx_strand_id
1 'polypeptide(L)'
;MSAGVEKTGRNRVRLHLLWAAVSVLLVLVGVVLSSGYTLRLTNRKEFCTGCHVMRPFASSWAASSHGGRNRHGVVVQCVACHLPHDSLARFVRVKVQRGLRRLASNLAIDPRMYDWAGNARQNRTLFTYDSGCLDCH
;
A
#
# COMPACT_ATOMS: atom_id res chain seq x y z
N MET A 1 39.50 -41.96 16.01
CA MET A 1 38.10 -41.67 16.41
C MET A 1 37.65 -40.22 16.12
N SER A 2 38.50 -39.35 15.56
CA SER A 2 38.24 -37.91 15.37
C SER A 2 37.39 -37.55 14.14
N ALA A 3 37.40 -38.39 13.09
CA ALA A 3 36.70 -38.10 11.83
C ALA A 3 35.15 -38.21 11.90
N GLY A 4 34.60 -38.93 12.90
CA GLY A 4 33.16 -39.11 13.07
C GLY A 4 32.46 -37.92 13.73
N VAL A 5 33.14 -37.25 14.66
CA VAL A 5 32.63 -36.06 15.36
C VAL A 5 32.57 -34.85 14.42
N GLU A 6 33.58 -34.67 13.57
CA GLU A 6 33.64 -33.58 12.58
C GLU A 6 32.55 -33.70 11.50
N LYS A 7 32.29 -34.93 11.00
CA LYS A 7 31.19 -35.19 10.05
C LYS A 7 29.81 -34.94 10.66
N THR A 8 29.59 -35.33 11.92
CA THR A 8 28.33 -35.08 12.65
C THR A 8 28.06 -33.59 12.83
N GLY A 9 29.07 -32.80 13.23
CA GLY A 9 28.94 -31.33 13.35
C GLY A 9 28.63 -30.65 12.01
N ARG A 10 29.30 -31.08 10.93
CA ARG A 10 29.08 -30.57 9.57
C ARG A 10 27.67 -30.88 9.05
N ASN A 11 27.12 -32.05 9.37
CA ASN A 11 25.77 -32.44 8.97
C ASN A 11 24.68 -31.69 9.76
N ARG A 12 24.91 -31.37 11.04
CA ARG A 12 23.99 -30.54 11.83
C ARG A 12 23.94 -29.10 11.31
N VAL A 13 25.08 -28.49 11.01
CA VAL A 13 25.14 -27.13 10.43
C VAL A 13 24.47 -27.10 9.05
N ARG A 14 24.74 -28.09 8.19
CA ARG A 14 24.04 -28.23 6.89
C ARG A 14 22.54 -28.36 7.06
N LEU A 15 22.07 -29.15 8.02
CA LEU A 15 20.66 -29.30 8.32
C LEU A 15 20.02 -27.97 8.75
N HIS A 16 20.67 -27.20 9.64
CA HIS A 16 20.17 -25.88 10.05
C HIS A 16 20.14 -24.86 8.90
N LEU A 17 21.16 -24.86 8.03
CA LEU A 17 21.18 -24.02 6.84
C LEU A 17 20.08 -24.39 5.83
N LEU A 18 19.81 -25.70 5.66
CA LEU A 18 18.70 -26.17 4.83
C LEU A 18 17.36 -25.74 5.41
N TRP A 19 17.13 -25.90 6.71
CA TRP A 19 15.90 -25.42 7.36
C TRP A 19 15.75 -23.91 7.23
N ALA A 20 16.82 -23.13 7.43
CA ALA A 20 16.78 -21.68 7.23
C ALA A 20 16.41 -21.31 5.79
N ALA A 21 17.00 -21.98 4.79
CA ALA A 21 16.68 -21.77 3.38
C ALA A 21 15.23 -22.13 3.05
N VAL A 22 14.73 -23.25 3.56
CA VAL A 22 13.33 -23.68 3.40
C VAL A 22 12.38 -22.67 4.05
N SER A 23 12.68 -22.21 5.27
CA SER A 23 11.88 -21.20 5.95
C SER A 23 11.82 -19.88 5.18
N VAL A 24 12.95 -19.39 4.67
CA VAL A 24 13.00 -18.18 3.83
C VAL A 24 12.19 -18.38 2.57
N LEU A 25 12.32 -19.52 1.90
CA LEU A 25 11.55 -19.83 0.69
C LEU A 25 10.05 -19.84 0.96
N LEU A 26 9.60 -20.48 2.04
CA LEU A 26 8.20 -20.54 2.43
C LEU A 26 7.63 -19.14 2.72
N VAL A 27 8.40 -18.28 3.39
CA VAL A 27 8.02 -16.88 3.64
C VAL A 27 7.88 -16.12 2.33
N LEU A 28 8.85 -16.23 1.42
CA LEU A 28 8.81 -15.56 0.12
C LEU A 28 7.60 -16.01 -0.71
N VAL A 29 7.35 -17.32 -0.79
CA VAL A 29 6.17 -17.89 -1.45
C VAL A 29 4.89 -17.35 -0.83
N GLY A 30 4.79 -17.34 0.51
CA GLY A 30 3.64 -16.78 1.22
C GLY A 30 3.40 -15.30 0.91
N VAL A 31 4.45 -14.48 0.85
CA VAL A 31 4.35 -13.06 0.48
C VAL A 31 3.88 -12.89 -0.96
N VAL A 32 4.43 -13.66 -1.90
CA VAL A 32 4.04 -13.60 -3.31
C VAL A 32 2.57 -14.00 -3.49
N LEU A 33 2.16 -15.13 -2.90
CA LEU A 33 0.79 -15.64 -3.01
C LEU A 33 -0.24 -14.70 -2.36
N SER A 34 0.12 -14.03 -1.27
CA SER A 34 -0.76 -13.07 -0.59
C SER A 34 -0.75 -11.67 -1.19
N SER A 35 0.25 -11.33 -2.01
CA SER A 35 0.49 -9.96 -2.50
C SER A 35 -0.73 -9.33 -3.18
N GLY A 36 -1.40 -10.05 -4.08
CA GLY A 36 -2.60 -9.56 -4.78
C GLY A 36 -3.78 -9.33 -3.84
N TYR A 37 -3.96 -10.18 -2.83
CA TYR A 37 -5.00 -10.00 -1.82
C TYR A 37 -4.71 -8.77 -0.94
N THR A 38 -3.48 -8.66 -0.45
CA THR A 38 -3.01 -7.51 0.35
C THR A 38 -3.14 -6.19 -0.42
N LEU A 39 -2.82 -6.20 -1.73
CA LEU A 39 -2.97 -5.03 -2.57
C LEU A 39 -4.43 -4.60 -2.67
N ARG A 40 -5.36 -5.54 -2.91
CA ARG A 40 -6.80 -5.26 -2.96
C ARG A 40 -7.34 -4.76 -1.62
N LEU A 41 -6.92 -5.34 -0.50
CA LEU A 41 -7.33 -4.89 0.83
C LEU A 41 -6.90 -3.45 1.10
N THR A 42 -5.64 -3.13 0.80
CA THR A 42 -5.06 -1.79 1.04
C THR A 42 -5.50 -0.74 0.02
N ASN A 43 -6.34 -1.10 -0.95
CA ASN A 43 -6.95 -0.18 -1.92
C ASN A 43 -8.35 0.30 -1.48
N ARG A 44 -8.96 -0.38 -0.50
CA ARG A 44 -10.33 -0.09 -0.07
C ARG A 44 -10.40 1.18 0.78
N LYS A 45 -11.57 1.81 0.77
CA LYS A 45 -11.90 2.97 1.63
C LYS A 45 -11.61 2.68 3.09
N GLU A 46 -11.96 1.49 3.57
CA GLU A 46 -11.85 1.11 4.99
C GLU A 46 -10.40 1.17 5.46
N PHE A 47 -9.46 0.74 4.62
CA PHE A 47 -8.04 0.85 4.89
C PHE A 47 -7.59 2.31 4.98
N CYS A 48 -7.99 3.14 4.01
CA CYS A 48 -7.65 4.56 4.02
C CYS A 48 -8.21 5.28 5.25
N THR A 49 -9.43 4.95 5.67
CA THR A 49 -10.09 5.54 6.85
C THR A 49 -9.66 4.92 8.18
N GLY A 50 -8.73 3.97 8.17
CA GLY A 50 -8.13 3.43 9.39
C GLY A 50 -7.39 4.51 10.18
N CYS A 51 -6.87 5.53 9.50
CA CYS A 51 -6.37 6.76 10.13
C CYS A 51 -7.50 7.79 10.23
N HIS A 52 -7.76 8.33 11.43
CA HIS A 52 -8.86 9.28 11.66
C HIS A 52 -8.76 10.56 10.80
N VAL A 53 -7.53 11.00 10.49
CA VAL A 53 -7.26 12.19 9.66
C VAL A 53 -7.85 12.06 8.26
N MET A 54 -8.06 10.83 7.78
CA MET A 54 -8.62 10.56 6.46
C MET A 54 -10.16 10.63 6.44
N ARG A 55 -10.83 10.63 7.59
CA ARG A 55 -12.31 10.60 7.67
C ARG A 55 -12.99 11.79 6.98
N PRO A 56 -12.54 13.06 7.16
CA PRO A 56 -13.16 14.19 6.46
C PRO A 56 -13.04 14.08 4.94
N PHE A 57 -11.91 13.57 4.44
CA PHE A 57 -11.69 13.34 3.01
C PHE A 57 -12.61 12.23 2.48
N ALA A 58 -12.80 11.15 3.24
CA ALA A 58 -13.74 10.09 2.88
C ALA A 58 -15.19 10.58 2.85
N SER A 59 -15.59 11.45 3.78
CA SER A 59 -16.91 12.08 3.77
C SER A 59 -17.10 13.00 2.56
N SER A 60 -16.09 13.82 2.23
CA SER A 60 -16.10 14.67 1.04
C SER A 60 -16.16 13.84 -0.25
N TRP A 61 -15.38 12.76 -0.34
CA TRP A 61 -15.44 11.82 -1.46
C TRP A 61 -16.83 11.20 -1.59
N ALA A 62 -17.44 10.71 -0.52
CA ALA A 62 -18.81 10.18 -0.52
C ALA A 62 -19.85 11.23 -0.93
N ALA A 63 -19.55 12.51 -0.68
CA ALA A 63 -20.37 13.64 -1.12
C ALA A 63 -20.15 14.03 -2.60
N SER A 64 -19.18 13.44 -3.29
CA SER A 64 -18.85 13.75 -4.69
C SER A 64 -19.53 12.80 -5.69
N SER A 65 -19.51 13.18 -6.97
CA SER A 65 -19.95 12.31 -8.07
C SER A 65 -19.22 10.97 -8.10
N HIS A 66 -17.97 10.92 -7.63
CA HIS A 66 -17.15 9.70 -7.65
C HIS A 66 -17.35 8.81 -6.40
N GLY A 67 -18.03 9.31 -5.36
CA GLY A 67 -18.31 8.54 -4.14
C GLY A 67 -19.75 8.08 -3.98
N GLY A 68 -20.53 8.06 -5.07
CA GLY A 68 -21.88 7.52 -5.10
C GLY A 68 -22.99 8.56 -5.22
N ARG A 69 -22.69 9.86 -5.17
CA ARG A 69 -23.69 10.92 -5.45
C ARG A 69 -23.73 11.28 -6.94
N ASN A 70 -24.04 10.29 -7.76
CA ASN A 70 -24.26 10.44 -9.19
C ASN A 70 -25.50 9.65 -9.62
N ARG A 71 -26.06 10.03 -10.78
CA ARG A 71 -27.27 9.40 -11.35
C ARG A 71 -27.10 7.94 -11.77
N HIS A 72 -25.87 7.43 -11.82
CA HIS A 72 -25.53 6.09 -12.31
C HIS A 72 -25.17 5.11 -11.19
N GLY A 73 -25.14 5.55 -9.92
CA GLY A 73 -24.73 4.71 -8.78
C GLY A 73 -23.25 4.32 -8.78
N VAL A 74 -22.40 4.98 -9.57
CA VAL A 74 -20.97 4.64 -9.67
C VAL A 74 -20.24 5.02 -8.38
N VAL A 75 -19.40 4.12 -7.87
CA VAL A 75 -18.55 4.37 -6.70
C VAL A 75 -17.14 3.93 -7.05
N VAL A 76 -16.21 4.88 -7.17
CA VAL A 76 -14.80 4.57 -7.49
C VAL A 76 -13.97 4.50 -6.22
N GLN A 77 -12.99 3.60 -6.16
CA GLN A 77 -12.12 3.48 -4.99
C GLN A 77 -11.21 4.71 -4.85
N CYS A 78 -10.75 5.01 -3.63
CA CYS A 78 -9.84 6.14 -3.37
C CYS A 78 -8.59 6.07 -4.27
N VAL A 79 -8.06 4.86 -4.48
CA VAL A 79 -6.87 4.63 -5.31
C VAL A 79 -7.09 4.87 -6.79
N ALA A 80 -8.34 4.92 -7.28
CA ALA A 80 -8.65 5.16 -8.68
C ALA A 80 -8.10 6.53 -9.12
N CYS A 81 -8.24 7.55 -8.27
CA CYS A 81 -7.65 8.87 -8.54
C CYS A 81 -6.27 9.05 -7.89
N HIS A 82 -6.00 8.36 -6.77
CA HIS A 82 -4.82 8.62 -5.94
C HIS A 82 -3.58 7.77 -6.25
N LEU A 83 -3.65 6.86 -7.23
CA LEU A 83 -2.50 6.08 -7.74
C LEU A 83 -2.49 6.12 -9.28
N PRO A 84 -1.32 6.01 -9.92
CA PRO A 84 -1.24 5.98 -11.37
C PRO A 84 -1.59 4.60 -11.93
N HIS A 85 -2.24 4.58 -13.09
CA HIS A 85 -2.69 3.37 -13.79
C HIS A 85 -1.92 3.09 -15.09
N ASP A 86 -0.80 3.77 -15.30
CA ASP A 86 0.06 3.59 -16.49
C ASP A 86 0.80 2.23 -16.49
N SER A 87 1.12 1.68 -15.32
CA SER A 87 1.71 0.34 -15.18
C SER A 87 1.59 -0.19 -13.75
N LEU A 88 1.55 -1.51 -13.59
CA LEU A 88 1.54 -2.16 -12.28
C LEU A 88 2.80 -1.80 -11.45
N ALA A 89 3.97 -1.72 -12.09
CA ALA A 89 5.21 -1.38 -11.41
C ALA A 89 5.18 0.04 -10.84
N ARG A 90 4.63 1.01 -11.58
CA ARG A 90 4.47 2.37 -11.06
C ARG A 90 3.38 2.47 -10.02
N PHE A 91 2.25 1.81 -10.22
CA PHE A 91 1.18 1.72 -9.23
C PHE A 91 1.73 1.29 -7.87
N VAL A 92 2.45 0.16 -7.82
CA VAL A 92 3.01 -0.38 -6.57
C VAL A 92 4.07 0.54 -5.98
N ARG A 93 4.99 1.06 -6.79
CA ARG A 93 6.04 1.98 -6.32
C ARG A 93 5.46 3.23 -5.68
N VAL A 94 4.52 3.88 -6.37
CA VAL A 94 3.87 5.09 -5.86
C VAL A 94 3.03 4.77 -4.63
N LYS A 95 2.33 3.64 -4.60
CA LYS A 95 1.58 3.19 -3.41
C LYS A 95 2.47 3.09 -2.17
N VAL A 96 3.64 2.47 -2.30
CA VAL A 96 4.61 2.36 -1.21
C VAL A 96 5.13 3.73 -0.81
N GLN A 97 5.61 4.53 -1.76
CA GLN A 97 6.17 5.87 -1.49
C GLN A 97 5.17 6.80 -0.81
N ARG A 98 3.93 6.85 -1.31
CA ARG A 98 2.87 7.71 -0.77
C ARG A 98 2.37 7.18 0.57
N GLY A 99 2.27 5.86 0.75
CA GLY A 99 1.94 5.24 2.03
C GLY A 99 2.96 5.58 3.11
N LEU A 100 4.25 5.41 2.83
CA LEU A 100 5.34 5.77 3.76
C LEU A 100 5.36 7.26 4.08
N ARG A 101 5.19 8.13 3.08
CA ARG A 101 5.10 9.58 3.30
C ARG A 101 3.92 9.94 4.20
N ARG A 102 2.76 9.30 4.04
CA ARG A 102 1.59 9.53 4.89
C ARG A 102 1.81 9.05 6.31
N LEU A 103 2.45 7.89 6.50
CA LEU A 103 2.84 7.42 7.83
C LEU A 103 3.76 8.43 8.53
N ALA A 104 4.78 8.92 7.82
CA ALA A 104 5.69 9.93 8.36
C ALA A 104 4.95 11.26 8.68
N SER A 105 4.07 11.74 7.79
CA SER A 105 3.29 12.95 8.04
C SER A 105 2.37 12.84 9.26
N ASN A 106 1.77 11.67 9.49
CA ASN A 106 0.93 11.43 10.67
C ASN A 106 1.72 11.49 11.99
N LEU A 107 3.04 11.32 11.95
CA LEU A 107 3.91 11.43 13.12
C LEU A 107 4.50 12.84 13.29
N ALA A 108 4.62 13.60 12.19
CA ALA A 108 5.36 14.85 12.16
C ALA A 108 4.50 16.13 12.20
N ILE A 109 3.21 16.03 11.88
CA ILE A 109 2.34 17.20 11.66
C ILE A 109 1.10 17.13 12.55
N ASP A 110 0.72 18.23 13.23
CA ASP A 110 -0.60 18.34 13.87
C ASP A 110 -1.67 18.58 12.78
N PRO A 111 -2.62 17.63 12.59
CA PRO A 111 -3.62 17.73 11.54
C PRO A 111 -4.59 18.91 11.72
N ARG A 112 -4.73 19.49 12.92
CA ARG A 112 -5.60 20.66 13.13
C ARG A 112 -4.97 21.97 12.70
N MET A 113 -3.64 22.03 12.73
CA MET A 113 -2.87 23.22 12.41
C MET A 113 -2.38 23.23 10.95
N TYR A 114 -2.40 22.07 10.29
CA TYR A 114 -1.93 21.93 8.92
C TYR A 114 -2.91 22.53 7.91
N ASP A 115 -2.41 23.37 7.00
CA ASP A 115 -3.20 23.92 5.89
C ASP A 115 -3.44 22.87 4.80
N TRP A 116 -4.46 22.04 5.01
CA TRP A 116 -4.89 21.02 4.06
C TRP A 116 -5.35 21.64 2.73
N ALA A 117 -6.05 22.78 2.78
CA ALA A 117 -6.65 23.40 1.61
C ALA A 117 -5.58 24.03 0.70
N GLY A 118 -4.64 24.79 1.26
CA GLY A 118 -3.52 25.36 0.52
C GLY A 118 -2.61 24.28 -0.05
N ASN A 119 -2.25 23.27 0.75
CA ASN A 119 -1.48 22.13 0.25
C ASN A 119 -2.22 21.39 -0.87
N ALA A 120 -3.54 21.19 -0.75
CA ALA A 120 -4.30 20.54 -1.80
C ALA A 120 -4.29 21.34 -3.11
N ARG A 121 -4.45 22.66 -3.04
CA ARG A 121 -4.42 23.55 -4.23
C ARG A 121 -3.06 23.54 -4.92
N GLN A 122 -1.98 23.62 -4.15
CA GLN A 122 -0.62 23.71 -4.68
C GLN A 122 -0.10 22.35 -5.19
N ASN A 123 -0.47 21.25 -4.51
CA ASN A 123 0.17 19.95 -4.71
C ASN A 123 -0.78 18.87 -5.27
N ARG A 124 -1.97 19.22 -5.77
CA ARG A 124 -2.98 18.24 -6.25
C ARG A 124 -2.43 17.21 -7.24
N THR A 125 -1.60 17.63 -8.18
CA THR A 125 -1.02 16.76 -9.23
C THR A 125 0.01 15.77 -8.67
N LEU A 126 0.48 15.97 -7.43
CA LEU A 126 1.40 15.04 -6.77
C LEU A 126 0.67 13.84 -6.16
N PHE A 127 -0.63 13.90 -5.96
CA PHE A 127 -1.39 12.82 -5.34
C PHE A 127 -2.69 12.47 -6.06
N THR A 128 -3.10 13.23 -7.06
CA THR A 128 -4.21 12.91 -7.97
C THR A 128 -3.63 12.82 -9.38
N TYR A 129 -3.81 11.68 -10.04
CA TYR A 129 -3.17 11.37 -11.32
C TYR A 129 -4.18 11.35 -12.46
N ASP A 130 -3.84 11.98 -13.60
CA ASP A 130 -4.71 12.02 -14.78
C ASP A 130 -4.96 10.63 -15.38
N SER A 131 -4.00 9.70 -15.22
CA SER A 131 -4.19 8.29 -15.62
C SER A 131 -5.39 7.63 -14.94
N GLY A 132 -5.82 8.10 -13.76
CA GLY A 132 -7.06 7.63 -13.12
C GLY A 132 -8.33 8.16 -13.78
N CYS A 133 -8.27 9.38 -14.32
CA CYS A 133 -9.38 9.94 -15.09
C CYS A 133 -9.52 9.22 -16.43
N LEU A 134 -8.39 9.07 -17.14
CA LEU A 134 -8.30 8.47 -18.48
C LEU A 134 -8.61 6.96 -18.52
N ASP A 135 -8.58 6.29 -17.37
CA ASP A 135 -8.98 4.88 -17.26
C ASP A 135 -10.50 4.70 -17.39
N CYS A 136 -11.28 5.79 -17.20
CA CYS A 136 -12.75 5.75 -17.18
C CYS A 136 -13.43 6.77 -18.13
N HIS A 137 -12.74 7.85 -18.53
CA HIS A 137 -13.26 8.96 -19.34
C HIS A 137 -12.33 9.27 -20.52
#